data_AF-A0A6G1WWD5-F1
#
_entry.id   AF-A0A6G1WWD5-F1
#
_cell.length_a   1.000
_cell.length_b   1.000
_cell.length_c   1.000
_cell.angle_alpha   90.00
_cell.angle_beta   90.00
_cell.angle_gamma   90.00
#
_symmetry.space_group_name_H-M   'P 1'
#
loop_
_entity.id
_entity.type
_entity.pdbx_description
1 polymer ?
#
loop_
_entity_poly.entity_id
_entity_poly.type
_entity_poly.pdbx_seq_one_letter_code
_entity_poly.pdbx_strand_id
1 'polypeptide(L)' 'MPHPTPPSLATIRERARALGISIAVEREAFVRAGAEHLHDAVQRLDRIAADDEALPESDRR' A
#
# COMPACT_ATOMS: atom_id res chain seq x y z
N MET A 1 -5.64 8.27 11.21
CA MET A 1 -4.83 8.48 9.99
C MET A 1 -5.74 8.36 8.79
N PRO A 2 -5.66 9.22 7.76
CA PRO A 2 -6.41 9.00 6.53
C PRO A 2 -6.02 7.65 5.93
N HIS A 3 -7.00 6.82 5.56
CA HIS A 3 -6.71 5.57 4.86
C HIS A 3 -6.02 5.92 3.54
N PRO A 4 -4.83 5.34 3.26
CA PRO A 4 -4.17 5.60 2.00
C PRO A 4 -5.12 5.21 0.86
N THR A 5 -5.23 6.06 -0.15
CA THR A 5 -5.99 5.72 -1.36
C THR A 5 -5.30 4.60 -2.13
N PRO A 6 -6.06 3.67 -2.75
CA PRO A 6 -5.48 2.64 -3.59
C PRO A 6 -4.59 3.24 -4.68
N PRO A 7 -3.46 2.59 -5.01
CA PRO A 7 -2.53 3.11 -6.00
C PRO A 7 -3.17 3.09 -7.39
N SER A 8 -3.36 4.27 -7.98
CA SER A 8 -3.85 4.41 -9.35
C SER A 8 -2.71 4.34 -10.36
N LEU A 9 -3.02 3.93 -11.59
CA LEU A 9 -2.01 3.93 -12.66
C LEU A 9 -1.48 5.35 -12.97
N ALA A 10 -2.32 6.38 -12.82
CA ALA A 10 -1.90 7.77 -12.99
C ALA A 10 -0.83 8.17 -11.96
N THR A 11 -1.07 7.86 -10.68
CA THR A 11 -0.12 8.11 -9.60
C THR A 11 1.18 7.33 -9.80
N ILE A 12 1.10 6.07 -10.24
CA ILE A 12 2.28 5.25 -10.53
C ILE A 12 3.11 5.88 -11.66
N ARG A 13 2.48 6.28 -12.76
CA ARG A 13 3.16 6.93 -13.90
C ARG A 13 3.81 8.25 -13.51
N GLU A 14 3.10 9.07 -12.74
CA GLU A 14 3.61 10.35 -12.23
C GLU A 14 4.88 10.15 -11.40
N ARG A 15 4.83 9.23 -10.42
CA ARG A 15 6.00 8.91 -9.58
C ARG A 15 7.15 8.32 -10.37
N ALA A 16 6.87 7.42 -11.32
CA ALA A 16 7.91 6.85 -12.17
C ALA A 16 8.62 7.94 -13.00
N ARG A 17 7.86 8.86 -13.60
CA ARG A 17 8.42 10.02 -14.32
C ARG A 17 9.26 10.91 -13.43
N ALA A 18 8.79 11.23 -12.22
CA ALA A 18 9.54 12.04 -11.26
C ALA A 18 10.89 11.41 -10.86
N LEU A 19 10.98 10.07 -10.90
CA LEU A 19 12.20 9.32 -10.60
C LEU A 19 13.01 8.94 -11.86
N GLY A 20 12.61 9.38 -13.05
CA GLY A 20 13.27 9.01 -14.31
C GLY A 20 13.14 7.53 -14.68
N ILE A 21 12.16 6.81 -14.12
CA ILE A 21 11.89 5.40 -14.39
C ILE A 21 10.94 5.28 -15.57
N SER A 22 11.36 4.56 -16.62
CA SER A 22 10.49 4.21 -17.74
C SER A 22 9.77 2.89 -17.48
N ILE A 23 8.44 2.91 -17.52
CA ILE A 23 7.59 1.73 -17.43
C ILE A 23 7.03 1.45 -18.82
N ALA A 24 7.37 0.30 -19.38
CA ALA A 24 6.79 -0.14 -20.64
C ALA A 24 5.27 -0.37 -20.49
N VAL A 25 4.48 0.00 -21.50
CA VAL A 25 3.01 0.00 -21.43
C VAL A 25 2.48 -1.40 -21.11
N GLU A 26 3.08 -2.44 -21.67
CA GLU A 26 2.74 -3.84 -21.41
C GLU A 26 2.98 -4.29 -19.97
N ARG A 27 3.82 -3.57 -19.21
CA ARG A 27 4.13 -3.87 -17.80
C ARG A 27 3.27 -3.10 -16.82
N GLU A 28 2.57 -2.05 -17.26
CA GLU A 28 1.80 -1.16 -16.40
C GLU A 28 0.73 -1.87 -15.58
N ALA A 29 0.05 -2.86 -16.17
CA ALA A 29 -0.96 -3.65 -15.46
C ALA A 29 -0.36 -4.46 -14.30
N PHE A 30 0.81 -5.07 -14.51
CA PHE A 30 1.53 -5.83 -13.47
C PHE A 30 2.07 -4.93 -12.37
N VAL A 31 2.59 -3.74 -12.73
CA VAL A 31 3.05 -2.76 -11.74
C VAL A 31 1.88 -2.29 -10.88
N ARG A 32 0.71 -2.03 -11.49
CA ARG A 32 -0.50 -1.67 -10.73
C ARG A 32 -0.94 -2.78 -9.79
N ALA A 33 -1.02 -4.02 -10.27
CA ALA A 33 -1.40 -5.17 -9.44
C ALA A 33 -0.43 -5.38 -8.26
N GLY A 34 0.88 -5.23 -8.49
CA GLY A 34 1.88 -5.29 -7.43
C GLY A 34 1.71 -4.17 -6.39
N ALA A 35 1.44 -2.94 -6.84
CA ALA A 35 1.17 -1.82 -5.95
C ALA A 35 -0.11 -2.03 -5.13
N GLU A 36 -1.19 -2.52 -5.74
CA GLU A 36 -2.45 -2.89 -5.08
C GLU A 36 -2.20 -3.96 -4.00
N HIS A 37 -1.43 -5.00 -4.31
CA HIS A 37 -1.08 -6.05 -3.34
C HIS A 37 -0.31 -5.51 -2.12
N LEU A 38 0.68 -4.64 -2.35
CA LEU A 38 1.44 -4.02 -1.27
C LEU A 38 0.58 -3.08 -0.43
N HIS A 39 -0.33 -2.34 -1.08
CA HIS A 39 -1.29 -1.48 -0.40
C HIS A 39 -2.19 -2.28 0.54
N ASP A 40 -2.74 -3.40 0.07
CA ASP A 40 -3.56 -4.30 0.88
C ASP A 40 -2.77 -4.90 2.05
N ALA A 41 -1.50 -5.26 1.83
CA ALA A 41 -0.63 -5.76 2.89
C ALA A 41 -0.42 -4.72 4.00
N VAL A 42 -0.16 -3.46 3.64
CA VAL A 42 -0.04 -2.35 4.60
C VAL A 42 -1.34 -2.16 5.37
N GLN A 43 -2.50 -2.14 4.69
CA GLN A 43 -3.79 -2.02 5.38
C GLN A 43 -4.04 -3.17 6.37
N ARG A 44 -3.59 -4.40 6.08
CA ARG A 44 -3.71 -5.53 7.00
C ARG A 44 -2.81 -5.34 8.23
N LEU A 45 -1.59 -4.87 8.04
CA LEU A 45 -0.68 -4.57 9.15
C LEU A 45 -1.23 -3.45 10.05
N ASP A 46 -1.80 -2.40 9.45
CA ASP A 46 -2.43 -1.31 10.21
C ASP A 46 -3.61 -1.81 11.06
N ARG A 47 -4.42 -2.75 10.53
CA ARG A 47 -5.51 -3.38 11.29
C ARG A 47 -5.00 -4.23 12.44
N ILE A 48 -3.99 -5.07 12.19
CA ILE A 48 -3.38 -5.90 13.24
C ILE A 48 -2.83 -5.01 14.37
N ALA A 49 -2.12 -3.94 14.03
CA ALA A 49 -1.58 -3.01 15.00
C ALA A 49 -2.69 -2.32 15.83
N ALA A 50 -3.79 -1.92 15.19
CA ALA A 50 -4.93 -1.33 15.88
C ALA A 50 -5.64 -2.32 16.81
N ASP A 51 -5.74 -3.59 16.41
CA ASP A 51 -6.34 -4.65 17.23
C ASP A 51 -5.45 -5.00 18.44
N ASP A 52 -4.11 -5.00 18.27
CA ASP A 52 -3.15 -5.21 19.37
C ASP A 52 -3.15 -4.04 20.39
N GLU A 53 -3.40 -2.81 19.92
CA GLU A 53 -3.58 -1.63 20.77
C GLU A 53 -4.92 -1.67 21.53
N ALA A 54 -5.95 -2.30 20.96
CA ALA A 54 -7.28 -2.42 21.56
C ALA A 54 -7.37 -3.51 22.65
N LEU A 55 -6.40 -4.43 22.74
CA LEU A 55 -6.31 -5.38 23.83
C LEU A 55 -5.94 -4.66 25.15
N PRO A 56 -6.76 -4.79 26.21
CA PRO A 56 -6.42 -4.20 27.50
C PRO A 56 -5.12 -4.82 28.03
N GLU A 57 -4.30 -3.96 28.64
CA GLU A 57 -2.94 -4.24 29.14
C GLU A 57 -2.84 -5.46 30.09
N SER A 58 -3.97 -5.95 30.59
CA SER A 58 -4.10 -7.13 31.44
C SER A 58 -3.80 -8.47 30.76
N ASP A 59 -3.85 -8.56 29.43
CA ASP A 59 -3.60 -9.83 28.70
C ASP A 59 -2.22 -9.91 28.02
N ARG A 60 -1.38 -8.87 28.16
CA ARG A 60 0.03 -8.91 27.73
C ARG A 60 0.89 -9.55 28.83
N ARG A 61 0.80 -10.87 29.01
CA ARG A 61 1.72 -11.65 29.85
C ARG A 61 2.66 -12.51 29.03
#